data_AF-A0A418FJ90-F1
#
_entry.id   AF-A0A418FJ90-F1
#
_cell.length_a   1.000
_cell.length_b   1.000
_cell.length_c   1.000
_cell.angle_alpha   90.00
_cell.angle_beta   90.00
_cell.angle_gamma   90.00
#
_symmetry.space_group_name_H-M   'P 1'
#
loop_
_entity.id
_entity.type
_entity.pdbx_description
1 polymer ?
#
loop_
_entity_poly.entity_id
_entity_poly.type
_entity_poly.pdbx_seq_one_letter_code
_entity_poly.pdbx_strand_id
1 'polypeptide(L)'
;MIRQPRSSVASQKRTTRASAPSTADRPFPRSLPREEITKAEPAVPPVAPPVSLTSEVMQGHIRHLLSGTVDEANATIDVLHAASNDKVSMELFITFSGVPPLLRQACRDPTLSETSLSVRLLFSLFLDHHQIDIADKLVSAARVKGSPLEQRNALHILLAFTHVLPLPDTHPVKSEMVEVTKDLLLQLMRSLWHGTSLEVTYALDCFSFIALVPAYHDPLMSLMEQPVPKPTLSNGATTLTRASTYLTISHELSSTSPPSSPRRSSWFRRKSGALIEAGLERFKDLLVVKSPSLRTGINGLAKLACQGTLTERELVTAIVMELGKNTDNDDVQCVCGSFCKAVVTTLGNGDESDIHKIQAISCVDHLVQNEGMRHHLLEAGLSPELYLLTQLGADGPRIHAERLLASLLDKPDVQAFFKPPE
;
A
#
# COMPACT_ATOMS: atom_id res chain seq x y z
N MET A 1 28.30 -34.71 -35.34
CA MET A 1 27.38 -33.97 -36.23
C MET A 1 27.13 -32.61 -35.57
N ILE A 2 27.95 -31.57 -35.72
CA ILE A 2 28.27 -30.75 -36.91
C ILE A 2 27.03 -30.37 -37.72
N ARG A 3 26.55 -29.12 -37.54
CA ARG A 3 26.42 -28.08 -38.60
C ARG A 3 25.84 -26.76 -38.05
N GLN A 4 26.72 -25.79 -37.81
CA GLN A 4 26.66 -24.46 -38.46
C GLN A 4 27.52 -24.56 -39.76
N PRO A 5 27.64 -23.59 -40.72
CA PRO A 5 27.46 -22.10 -40.66
C PRO A 5 26.78 -21.53 -41.95
N ARG A 6 26.56 -20.22 -42.24
CA ARG A 6 27.44 -19.07 -42.60
C ARG A 6 26.50 -17.90 -43.04
N SER A 7 26.61 -16.65 -42.60
CA SER A 7 27.55 -15.54 -42.91
C SER A 7 27.41 -14.82 -44.27
N SER A 8 27.17 -13.50 -44.26
CA SER A 8 27.85 -12.40 -45.01
C SER A 8 27.01 -11.11 -44.84
N VAL A 9 27.44 -10.04 -44.18
CA VAL A 9 28.49 -9.03 -44.46
C VAL A 9 28.33 -8.31 -45.80
N ALA A 10 27.96 -7.03 -45.76
CA ALA A 10 28.49 -5.99 -46.65
C ALA A 10 28.43 -4.61 -45.99
N SER A 11 29.62 -4.00 -45.84
CA SER A 11 29.89 -2.60 -45.48
C SER A 11 30.20 -1.80 -46.74
N GLN A 12 29.79 -0.53 -46.80
CA GLN A 12 30.38 0.59 -47.57
C GLN A 12 29.64 1.88 -47.09
N LYS A 13 30.18 2.86 -46.35
CA LYS A 13 31.41 3.69 -46.34
C LYS A 13 31.37 4.90 -47.30
N ARG A 14 31.22 6.12 -46.70
CA ARG A 14 31.76 7.46 -47.07
C ARG A 14 31.26 8.09 -48.40
N THR A 15 31.13 9.41 -48.64
CA THR A 15 31.81 10.63 -48.12
C THR A 15 31.14 11.92 -48.66
N THR A 16 31.44 13.07 -48.01
CA THR A 16 31.59 14.48 -48.52
C THR A 16 30.37 15.25 -49.03
N ARG A 17 29.96 16.43 -48.51
CA ARG A 17 30.59 17.75 -48.19
C ARG A 17 30.52 18.76 -49.36
N ALA A 18 29.91 19.92 -49.02
CA ALA A 18 30.01 21.26 -49.61
C ALA A 18 29.29 21.56 -50.93
N SER A 19 28.41 22.58 -50.92
CA SER A 19 28.75 23.94 -51.40
C SER A 19 27.53 24.87 -51.38
N ALA A 20 27.69 26.03 -50.72
CA ALA A 20 26.93 27.24 -50.99
C ALA A 20 27.71 28.14 -51.98
N PRO A 21 27.04 29.11 -52.62
CA PRO A 21 27.60 30.44 -52.86
C PRO A 21 26.62 31.56 -52.38
N SER A 22 27.04 32.53 -51.55
CA SER A 22 27.73 33.82 -51.86
C SER A 22 26.83 34.84 -52.60
N THR A 23 26.15 35.79 -51.93
CA THR A 23 26.50 37.17 -51.47
C THR A 23 26.20 38.31 -52.48
N ALA A 24 25.80 39.47 -51.89
CA ALA A 24 25.47 40.80 -52.46
C ALA A 24 24.03 40.92 -52.98
N ASP A 25 23.14 41.80 -52.49
CA ASP A 25 23.33 43.21 -52.11
C ASP A 25 22.52 43.63 -50.85
N ARG A 26 23.09 44.57 -50.09
CA ARG A 26 22.41 45.40 -49.07
C ARG A 26 21.92 46.69 -49.75
N PRO A 27 20.89 47.36 -49.18
CA PRO A 27 21.20 48.53 -48.36
C PRO A 27 20.33 48.65 -47.08
N PHE A 28 20.92 49.19 -46.01
CA PHE A 28 20.27 49.74 -44.80
C PHE A 28 20.29 51.29 -44.88
N PRO A 29 19.70 52.07 -43.94
CA PRO A 29 18.66 51.80 -42.93
C PRO A 29 17.53 52.86 -42.92
N ARG A 30 16.35 52.56 -42.34
CA ARG A 30 15.51 53.59 -41.71
C ARG A 30 14.94 53.11 -40.38
N SER A 31 15.03 54.02 -39.43
CA SER A 31 14.76 53.97 -38.00
C SER A 31 13.34 53.54 -37.61
N LEU A 32 13.27 52.85 -36.48
CA LEU A 32 12.10 52.39 -35.71
C LEU A 32 11.04 53.48 -35.45
N PRO A 33 9.77 53.08 -35.29
CA PRO A 33 8.91 53.60 -34.23
C PRO A 33 8.84 52.58 -33.09
N ARG A 34 8.99 53.11 -31.89
CA ARG A 34 8.94 52.44 -30.60
C ARG A 34 7.47 52.20 -30.26
N GLU A 35 6.96 50.99 -30.47
CA GLU A 35 5.66 50.58 -29.92
C GLU A 35 5.84 49.89 -28.57
N GLU A 36 4.94 50.26 -27.67
CA GLU A 36 5.00 50.06 -26.23
C GLU A 36 4.91 48.58 -25.85
N ILE A 37 5.73 48.20 -24.87
CA ILE A 37 5.62 46.94 -24.16
C ILE A 37 4.34 47.02 -23.31
N THR A 38 3.21 46.55 -23.83
CA THR A 38 2.09 46.12 -22.98
C THR A 38 2.45 44.75 -22.41
N LYS A 39 2.61 44.70 -21.10
CA LYS A 39 2.70 43.46 -20.32
C LYS A 39 1.51 42.56 -20.70
N ALA A 40 1.77 41.49 -21.46
CA ALA A 40 0.83 40.40 -21.61
C ALA A 40 0.77 39.66 -20.27
N GLU A 41 -0.32 39.91 -19.55
CA GLU A 41 -0.81 39.12 -18.43
C GLU A 41 -0.88 37.64 -18.85
N PRO A 42 -0.47 36.67 -18.01
CA PRO A 42 -0.54 35.26 -18.37
C PRO A 42 -2.01 34.87 -18.57
N ALA A 43 -2.37 34.55 -19.81
CA ALA A 43 -3.69 34.09 -20.19
C ALA A 43 -4.08 32.88 -19.33
N VAL A 44 -5.04 33.07 -18.44
CA VAL A 44 -5.79 32.00 -17.80
C VAL A 44 -6.37 31.12 -18.90
N PRO A 45 -6.18 29.78 -18.86
CA PRO A 45 -6.75 28.90 -19.87
C PRO A 45 -8.27 29.10 -19.94
N PRO A 46 -8.87 29.02 -21.14
CA PRO A 46 -10.29 29.30 -21.31
C PRO A 46 -11.12 28.32 -20.47
N VAL A 47 -11.89 28.88 -19.53
CA VAL A 47 -12.91 28.13 -18.79
C VAL A 47 -13.90 27.59 -19.82
N ALA A 48 -13.99 26.26 -19.92
CA ALA A 48 -14.96 25.60 -20.77
C ALA A 48 -16.38 26.12 -20.45
N PRO A 49 -17.27 26.27 -21.45
CA PRO A 49 -18.62 26.77 -21.22
C PRO A 49 -19.34 25.88 -20.18
N PRO A 50 -20.14 26.47 -19.27
CA PRO A 50 -20.84 25.70 -18.26
C PRO A 50 -21.83 24.74 -18.94
N VAL A 51 -21.64 23.44 -18.72
CA VAL A 51 -22.54 22.39 -19.21
C VAL A 51 -23.76 22.36 -18.30
N SER A 52 -24.84 23.02 -18.70
CA SER A 52 -26.13 22.94 -18.00
C SER A 52 -26.94 21.74 -18.50
N LEU A 53 -27.26 20.80 -17.62
CA LEU A 53 -28.00 19.58 -17.95
C LEU A 53 -29.51 19.80 -17.71
N THR A 54 -30.33 19.43 -18.70
CA THR A 54 -31.78 19.44 -18.56
C THR A 54 -32.26 18.20 -17.79
N SER A 55 -33.48 18.25 -17.24
CA SER A 55 -34.08 17.13 -16.48
C SER A 55 -34.14 15.83 -17.29
N GLU A 56 -34.46 15.89 -18.58
CA GLU A 56 -34.57 14.70 -19.45
C GLU A 56 -33.21 14.06 -19.70
N VAL A 57 -32.20 14.90 -19.96
CA VAL A 57 -30.81 14.45 -20.17
C VAL A 57 -30.26 13.82 -18.88
N MET A 58 -30.56 14.42 -17.73
CA MET A 58 -30.16 13.89 -16.41
C MET A 58 -30.75 12.51 -16.14
N GLN A 59 -32.04 12.30 -16.41
CA GLN A 59 -32.67 10.98 -16.25
C GLN A 59 -32.07 9.93 -17.20
N GLY A 60 -31.72 10.33 -18.42
CA GLY A 60 -30.99 9.47 -19.36
C GLY A 60 -29.63 9.04 -18.80
N HIS A 61 -28.86 9.98 -18.26
CA HIS A 61 -27.59 9.70 -17.60
C HIS A 61 -27.73 8.76 -16.39
N ILE A 62 -28.71 8.99 -15.52
CA ILE A 62 -28.96 8.10 -14.37
C ILE A 62 -29.32 6.68 -14.84
N ARG A 63 -30.05 6.54 -15.95
CA ARG A 63 -30.34 5.23 -16.55
C ARG A 63 -29.08 4.55 -17.06
N HIS A 64 -28.15 5.28 -17.69
CA HIS A 64 -26.86 4.73 -18.10
C HIS A 64 -26.01 4.28 -16.90
N LEU A 65 -26.03 5.01 -15.78
CA LEU A 65 -25.37 4.59 -14.54
C LEU A 65 -26.00 3.34 -13.91
N LEU A 66 -27.30 3.13 -14.08
CA LEU A 66 -28.02 1.99 -13.48
C LEU A 66 -27.94 0.72 -14.30
N SER A 67 -28.07 0.83 -15.62
CA SER A 67 -28.27 -0.32 -16.53
C SER A 67 -27.53 -0.19 -17.86
N GLY A 68 -26.72 0.86 -18.03
CA GLY A 68 -25.93 1.04 -19.23
C GLY A 68 -24.72 0.10 -19.29
N THR A 69 -24.05 0.12 -20.43
CA THR A 69 -22.73 -0.51 -20.58
C THR A 69 -21.67 0.25 -19.77
N VAL A 70 -20.51 -0.37 -19.55
CA VAL A 70 -19.39 0.28 -18.85
C VAL A 70 -18.97 1.58 -19.56
N ASP A 71 -18.97 1.59 -20.89
CA ASP A 71 -18.62 2.76 -21.70
C ASP A 71 -19.65 3.89 -21.57
N GLU A 72 -20.95 3.56 -21.55
CA GLU A 72 -22.03 4.54 -21.35
C GLU A 72 -22.02 5.14 -19.94
N ALA A 73 -21.70 4.32 -18.94
CA ALA A 73 -21.55 4.77 -17.56
C ALA A 73 -20.34 5.71 -17.41
N ASN A 74 -19.20 5.37 -18.03
CA ASN A 74 -17.99 6.20 -18.01
C ASN A 74 -18.21 7.53 -18.74
N ALA A 75 -18.79 7.50 -19.94
CA ALA A 75 -19.15 8.72 -20.67
C ALA A 75 -20.12 9.60 -19.86
N THR A 76 -21.03 8.98 -19.11
CA THR A 76 -21.92 9.70 -18.20
C THR A 76 -21.17 10.34 -17.03
N ILE A 77 -20.21 9.64 -16.43
CA ILE A 77 -19.36 10.18 -15.36
C ILE A 77 -18.56 11.39 -15.88
N ASP A 78 -18.03 11.33 -17.10
CA ASP A 78 -17.29 12.44 -17.72
C ASP A 78 -18.16 13.69 -17.87
N VAL A 79 -19.39 13.52 -18.37
CA VAL A 79 -20.36 14.62 -18.54
C VAL A 79 -20.78 15.20 -17.18
N LEU A 80 -21.07 14.35 -16.19
CA LEU A 80 -21.44 14.80 -14.85
C LEU A 80 -20.28 15.50 -14.14
N HIS A 81 -19.05 15.02 -14.31
CA HIS A 81 -17.87 15.68 -13.77
C HIS A 81 -17.64 17.05 -14.44
N ALA A 82 -17.84 17.17 -15.75
CA ALA A 82 -17.78 18.47 -16.43
C ALA A 82 -18.87 19.45 -15.93
N ALA A 83 -20.04 18.94 -15.57
CA ALA A 83 -21.16 19.70 -15.01
C ALA A 83 -21.08 19.89 -13.47
N SER A 84 -20.05 19.39 -12.79
CA SER A 84 -19.96 19.40 -11.32
C SER A 84 -20.01 20.80 -10.69
N ASN A 85 -19.53 21.81 -11.41
CA ASN A 85 -19.56 23.21 -10.97
C ASN A 85 -20.95 23.87 -11.13
N ASP A 86 -21.87 23.25 -11.87
CA ASP A 86 -23.24 23.74 -12.03
C ASP A 86 -24.14 23.19 -10.92
N LYS A 87 -24.47 24.06 -9.96
CA LYS A 87 -25.32 23.73 -8.82
C LYS A 87 -26.69 23.18 -9.23
N VAL A 88 -27.28 23.71 -10.30
CA VAL A 88 -28.62 23.29 -10.76
C VAL A 88 -28.59 21.87 -11.29
N SER A 89 -27.58 21.55 -12.11
CA SER A 89 -27.38 20.19 -12.62
C SER A 89 -27.12 19.18 -11.50
N MET A 90 -26.30 19.53 -10.51
CA MET A 90 -26.01 18.63 -9.38
C MET A 90 -27.21 18.45 -8.43
N GLU A 91 -28.01 19.49 -8.20
CA GLU A 91 -29.24 19.40 -7.42
C GLU A 91 -30.28 18.50 -8.12
N LEU A 92 -30.40 18.60 -9.45
CA LEU A 92 -31.23 17.69 -10.25
C LEU A 92 -30.75 16.23 -10.13
N PHE A 93 -29.44 16.01 -10.20
CA PHE A 93 -28.84 14.68 -10.04
C PHE A 93 -29.17 14.06 -8.66
N ILE A 94 -29.09 14.86 -7.60
CA ILE A 94 -29.43 14.44 -6.23
C ILE A 94 -30.93 14.14 -6.12
N THR A 95 -31.78 15.04 -6.64
CA THR A 95 -33.24 14.92 -6.62
C THR A 95 -33.72 13.64 -7.31
N PHE A 96 -33.10 13.29 -8.44
CA PHE A 96 -33.39 12.04 -9.15
C PHE A 96 -32.67 10.80 -8.61
N SER A 97 -32.06 10.88 -7.41
CA SER A 97 -31.36 9.76 -6.78
C SER A 97 -30.22 9.18 -7.61
N GLY A 98 -29.42 10.05 -8.24
CA GLY A 98 -28.27 9.65 -9.06
C GLY A 98 -27.02 9.19 -8.28
N VAL A 99 -26.90 9.57 -7.00
CA VAL A 99 -25.72 9.27 -6.17
C VAL A 99 -25.53 7.77 -5.90
N PRO A 100 -26.55 6.98 -5.50
CA PRO A 100 -26.37 5.54 -5.29
C PRO A 100 -25.91 4.76 -6.55
N PRO A 101 -26.46 5.01 -7.76
CA PRO A 101 -25.92 4.46 -9.00
C PRO A 101 -24.45 4.81 -9.25
N LEU A 102 -24.06 6.07 -9.05
CA LEU A 102 -22.67 6.52 -9.19
C LEU A 102 -21.74 5.81 -8.21
N LEU A 103 -22.14 5.72 -6.93
CA LEU A 103 -21.39 5.01 -5.91
C LEU A 103 -21.23 3.53 -6.26
N ARG A 104 -22.30 2.88 -6.71
CA ARG A 104 -22.24 1.47 -7.16
C ARG A 104 -21.27 1.30 -8.32
N GLN A 105 -21.27 2.21 -9.29
CA GLN A 105 -20.37 2.15 -10.44
C GLN A 105 -18.91 2.34 -10.01
N ALA A 106 -18.64 3.31 -9.13
CA ALA A 106 -17.31 3.52 -8.57
C ALA A 106 -16.82 2.28 -7.80
N CYS A 107 -17.68 1.68 -6.96
CA CYS A 107 -17.32 0.46 -6.23
C CYS A 107 -17.10 -0.76 -7.14
N ARG A 108 -17.66 -0.78 -8.36
CA ARG A 108 -17.50 -1.89 -9.31
C ARG A 108 -16.38 -1.70 -10.32
N ASP A 109 -15.74 -0.53 -10.33
CA ASP A 109 -14.66 -0.21 -11.27
C ASP A 109 -13.39 -1.01 -10.91
N PRO A 110 -12.93 -1.94 -11.76
CA PRO A 110 -11.71 -2.70 -11.50
C PRO A 110 -10.45 -1.83 -11.53
N THR A 111 -10.50 -0.67 -12.20
CA THR A 111 -9.40 0.25 -12.44
C THR A 111 -9.48 1.52 -11.58
N LEU A 112 -10.24 1.46 -10.49
CA LEU A 112 -10.43 2.60 -9.60
C LEU A 112 -9.08 3.12 -9.08
N SER A 113 -8.89 4.43 -9.19
CA SER A 113 -7.74 5.17 -8.68
C SER A 113 -8.20 6.42 -7.96
N GLU A 114 -7.32 7.04 -7.17
CA GLU A 114 -7.56 8.34 -6.53
C GLU A 114 -7.83 9.45 -7.55
N THR A 115 -7.31 9.27 -8.77
CA THR A 115 -7.47 10.23 -9.86
C THR A 115 -8.73 10.01 -10.68
N SER A 116 -9.47 8.92 -10.43
CA SER A 116 -10.67 8.59 -11.18
C SER A 116 -11.75 9.67 -10.99
N LEU A 117 -12.39 10.03 -12.10
CA LEU A 117 -13.41 11.08 -12.13
C LEU A 117 -14.63 10.74 -11.26
N SER A 118 -14.95 9.45 -11.12
CA SER A 118 -15.98 8.95 -10.23
C SER A 118 -15.70 9.29 -8.76
N VAL A 119 -14.46 9.10 -8.30
CA VAL A 119 -14.04 9.43 -6.93
C VAL A 119 -14.09 10.93 -6.69
N ARG A 120 -13.60 11.72 -7.65
CA ARG A 120 -13.63 13.19 -7.56
C ARG A 120 -15.04 13.76 -7.54
N LEU A 121 -15.93 13.23 -8.39
CA LEU A 121 -17.34 13.62 -8.43
C LEU A 121 -18.08 13.22 -7.15
N LEU A 122 -17.83 12.01 -6.63
CA LEU A 122 -18.38 11.61 -5.33
C LEU A 122 -17.88 12.51 -4.20
N PHE A 123 -16.60 12.91 -4.24
CA PHE A 123 -16.02 13.81 -3.26
C PHE A 123 -16.62 15.22 -3.33
N SER A 124 -16.81 15.79 -4.53
CA SER A 124 -17.44 17.11 -4.67
C SER A 124 -18.89 17.10 -4.19
N LEU A 125 -19.65 16.05 -4.52
CA LEU A 125 -21.02 15.88 -4.01
C LEU A 125 -21.06 15.76 -2.48
N PHE A 126 -20.09 15.04 -1.90
CA PHE A 126 -19.98 14.89 -0.45
C PHE A 126 -19.61 16.20 0.26
N LEU A 127 -18.72 17.00 -0.34
CA LEU A 127 -18.33 18.31 0.17
C LEU A 127 -19.46 19.34 0.10
N ASP A 128 -20.18 19.39 -1.01
CA ASP A 128 -21.21 20.41 -1.23
C ASP A 128 -22.54 20.06 -0.55
N HIS A 129 -22.80 18.77 -0.34
CA HIS A 129 -24.09 18.27 0.16
C HIS A 129 -23.90 17.26 1.30
N HIS A 130 -23.59 17.76 2.50
CA HIS A 130 -23.37 16.95 3.70
C HIS A 130 -24.57 16.08 4.15
N GLN A 131 -25.77 16.35 3.65
CA GLN A 131 -26.98 15.55 3.95
C GLN A 131 -27.03 14.23 3.18
N ILE A 132 -26.13 14.01 2.23
CA ILE A 132 -26.09 12.78 1.47
C ILE A 132 -25.23 11.78 2.25
N ASP A 133 -25.84 10.68 2.67
CA ASP A 133 -25.22 9.57 3.40
C ASP A 133 -24.22 8.76 2.53
N ILE A 134 -23.29 9.43 1.84
CA ILE A 134 -22.24 8.81 1.02
C ILE A 134 -21.29 8.03 1.92
N ALA A 135 -20.85 8.64 3.03
CA ALA A 135 -19.97 7.99 3.99
C ALA A 135 -20.60 6.71 4.56
N ASP A 136 -21.85 6.74 5.03
CA ASP A 136 -22.51 5.56 5.57
C ASP A 136 -22.73 4.46 4.52
N LYS A 137 -23.00 4.84 3.27
CA LYS A 137 -23.11 3.89 2.15
C LYS A 137 -21.76 3.25 1.82
N LEU A 138 -20.67 4.00 1.87
CA LEU A 138 -19.32 3.46 1.70
C LEU A 138 -18.93 2.54 2.86
N VAL A 139 -19.22 2.94 4.10
CA VAL A 139 -18.96 2.13 5.30
C VAL A 139 -19.75 0.83 5.27
N SER A 140 -21.04 0.88 4.90
CA SER A 140 -21.85 -0.32 4.74
C SER A 140 -21.34 -1.19 3.60
N ALA A 141 -20.96 -0.63 2.45
CA ALA A 141 -20.36 -1.38 1.34
C ALA A 141 -19.03 -2.05 1.74
N ALA A 142 -18.20 -1.39 2.56
CA ALA A 142 -16.93 -1.94 3.06
C ALA A 142 -17.14 -3.07 4.08
N ARG A 143 -18.23 -3.04 4.86
CA ARG A 143 -18.50 -4.02 5.93
C ARG A 143 -19.34 -5.21 5.49
N VAL A 144 -20.30 -5.01 4.58
CA VAL A 144 -21.21 -6.06 4.13
C VAL A 144 -20.43 -7.11 3.36
N LYS A 145 -20.53 -8.39 3.76
CA LYS A 145 -19.95 -9.55 3.05
C LYS A 145 -20.60 -9.71 1.66
N GLY A 146 -20.19 -8.87 0.73
CA GLY A 146 -20.63 -8.81 -0.67
C GLY A 146 -19.49 -9.17 -1.63
N SER A 147 -19.42 -8.49 -2.78
CA SER A 147 -18.30 -8.65 -3.71
C SER A 147 -17.00 -8.12 -3.07
N PRO A 148 -15.90 -8.90 -3.05
CA PRO A 148 -14.63 -8.45 -2.47
C PRO A 148 -14.09 -7.21 -3.19
N LEU A 149 -14.37 -7.09 -4.49
CA LEU A 149 -14.01 -5.91 -5.28
C LEU A 149 -14.76 -4.66 -4.81
N GLU A 150 -16.07 -4.78 -4.51
CA GLU A 150 -16.87 -3.66 -4.00
C GLU A 150 -16.40 -3.23 -2.60
N GLN A 151 -16.05 -4.20 -1.73
CA GLN A 151 -15.52 -3.90 -0.40
C GLN A 151 -14.16 -3.19 -0.48
N ARG A 152 -13.26 -3.71 -1.33
CA ARG A 152 -11.93 -3.14 -1.56
C ARG A 152 -12.05 -1.70 -2.08
N ASN A 153 -12.87 -1.49 -3.10
CA ASN A 153 -13.05 -0.17 -3.71
C ASN A 153 -13.76 0.80 -2.77
N ALA A 154 -14.70 0.34 -1.93
CA ALA A 154 -15.31 1.18 -0.90
C ALA A 154 -14.27 1.65 0.14
N LEU A 155 -13.39 0.75 0.60
CA LEU A 155 -12.27 1.10 1.48
C LEU A 155 -11.32 2.09 0.79
N HIS A 156 -11.03 1.88 -0.49
CA HIS A 156 -10.18 2.76 -1.29
C HIS A 156 -10.76 4.18 -1.37
N ILE A 157 -12.05 4.34 -1.63
CA ILE A 157 -12.72 5.65 -1.65
C ILE A 157 -12.68 6.31 -0.26
N LEU A 158 -12.91 5.55 0.81
CA LEU A 158 -12.82 6.09 2.18
C LEU A 158 -11.41 6.61 2.49
N LEU A 159 -10.37 5.83 2.16
CA LEU A 159 -8.97 6.24 2.31
C LEU A 159 -8.63 7.47 1.44
N ALA A 160 -9.14 7.52 0.20
CA ALA A 160 -8.95 8.67 -0.68
C ALA A 160 -9.57 9.93 -0.06
N PHE A 161 -10.77 9.85 0.52
CA PHE A 161 -11.46 10.97 1.17
C PHE A 161 -10.79 11.41 2.47
N THR A 162 -10.08 10.51 3.18
CA THR A 162 -9.37 10.89 4.42
C THR A 162 -7.97 11.44 4.15
N HIS A 163 -7.24 10.91 3.16
CA HIS A 163 -5.79 11.18 3.01
C HIS A 163 -5.37 11.87 1.71
N VAL A 164 -6.11 11.73 0.61
CA VAL A 164 -5.71 12.28 -0.71
C VAL A 164 -6.54 13.49 -1.10
N LEU A 165 -7.84 13.44 -0.79
CA LEU A 165 -8.80 14.51 -0.96
C LEU A 165 -9.28 14.93 0.44
N PRO A 166 -8.45 15.62 1.24
CA PRO A 166 -8.75 15.84 2.64
C PRO A 166 -9.95 16.78 2.81
N LEU A 167 -10.92 16.34 3.62
CA LEU A 167 -12.03 17.18 4.05
C LEU A 167 -11.53 18.38 4.87
N PRO A 168 -12.19 19.55 4.77
CA PRO A 168 -11.96 20.68 5.67
C PRO A 168 -12.07 20.27 7.13
N ASP A 169 -11.23 20.81 8.02
CA ASP A 169 -11.27 20.48 9.46
C ASP A 169 -12.61 20.83 10.14
N THR A 170 -13.37 21.74 9.54
CA THR A 170 -14.71 22.14 9.99
C THR A 170 -15.81 21.14 9.59
N HIS A 171 -15.49 20.12 8.79
CA HIS A 171 -16.49 19.17 8.29
C HIS A 171 -16.93 18.21 9.42
N PRO A 172 -18.23 18.12 9.74
CA PRO A 172 -18.71 17.40 10.93
C PRO A 172 -18.40 15.90 10.90
N VAL A 173 -18.40 15.28 9.71
CA VAL A 173 -18.20 13.84 9.52
C VAL A 173 -16.71 13.44 9.48
N LYS A 174 -15.77 14.41 9.43
CA LYS A 174 -14.35 14.10 9.21
C LYS A 174 -13.77 13.18 10.29
N SER A 175 -14.02 13.48 11.57
CA SER A 175 -13.52 12.68 12.68
C SER A 175 -14.10 11.27 12.70
N GLU A 176 -15.39 11.13 12.40
CA GLU A 176 -16.07 9.85 12.34
C GLU A 176 -15.52 8.99 11.19
N MET A 177 -15.34 9.57 10.01
CA MET A 177 -14.81 8.86 8.85
C MET A 177 -13.37 8.36 9.09
N VAL A 178 -12.54 9.14 9.79
CA VAL A 178 -11.18 8.72 10.19
C VAL A 178 -11.22 7.54 11.16
N GLU A 179 -12.05 7.60 12.20
CA GLU A 179 -12.17 6.49 13.17
C GLU A 179 -12.75 5.23 12.51
N VAL A 180 -13.75 5.35 11.63
CA VAL A 180 -14.31 4.20 10.91
C VAL A 180 -13.29 3.58 9.96
N THR A 181 -12.51 4.40 9.26
CA THR A 181 -11.44 3.92 8.37
C THR A 181 -10.37 3.17 9.16
N LYS A 182 -9.98 3.71 10.32
CA LYS A 182 -9.05 3.06 11.26
C LYS A 182 -9.61 1.72 11.77
N ASP A 183 -10.89 1.65 12.13
CA ASP A 183 -11.54 0.41 12.55
C ASP A 183 -11.55 -0.66 11.44
N LEU A 184 -11.78 -0.24 10.19
CA LEU A 184 -11.70 -1.14 9.03
C LEU A 184 -10.28 -1.67 8.83
N LEU A 185 -9.26 -0.81 8.91
CA LEU A 185 -7.86 -1.24 8.83
C LEU A 185 -7.49 -2.20 9.96
N LEU A 186 -7.90 -1.91 11.20
CA LEU A 186 -7.71 -2.82 12.33
C LEU A 186 -8.40 -4.17 12.11
N GLN A 187 -9.56 -4.18 11.46
CA GLN A 187 -10.25 -5.43 11.12
C GLN A 187 -9.46 -6.26 10.10
N LEU A 188 -8.85 -5.63 9.07
CA LEU A 188 -7.95 -6.31 8.14
C LEU A 188 -6.74 -6.91 8.87
N MET A 189 -6.16 -6.17 9.81
CA MET A 189 -5.04 -6.65 10.63
C MET A 189 -5.43 -7.85 11.49
N ARG A 190 -6.64 -7.87 12.06
CA ARG A 190 -7.17 -9.03 12.80
C ARG A 190 -7.31 -10.25 11.89
N SER A 191 -7.72 -10.06 10.64
CA SER A 191 -7.84 -11.15 9.66
C SER A 191 -6.49 -11.85 9.41
N LEU A 192 -5.35 -11.14 9.48
CA LEU A 192 -4.02 -11.76 9.35
C LEU A 192 -3.74 -12.83 10.41
N TRP A 193 -4.37 -12.74 11.58
CA TRP A 193 -4.15 -13.65 12.71
C TRP A 193 -5.25 -14.69 12.89
N HIS A 194 -6.49 -14.29 12.63
CA HIS A 194 -7.69 -15.05 13.01
C HIS A 194 -8.67 -15.27 11.84
N GLY A 195 -8.37 -14.74 10.66
CA GLY A 195 -9.21 -14.88 9.48
C GLY A 195 -9.17 -16.27 8.87
N THR A 196 -10.21 -16.58 8.11
CA THR A 196 -10.18 -17.68 7.13
C THR A 196 -9.21 -17.35 5.98
N SER A 197 -8.76 -18.34 5.20
CA SER A 197 -7.83 -18.08 4.08
C SER A 197 -8.38 -17.06 3.06
N LEU A 198 -9.71 -17.03 2.85
CA LEU A 198 -10.36 -16.01 2.02
C LEU A 198 -10.28 -14.61 2.65
N GLU A 199 -10.50 -14.49 3.96
CA GLU A 199 -10.40 -13.22 4.69
C GLU A 199 -8.95 -12.72 4.77
N VAL A 200 -7.98 -13.62 4.89
CA VAL A 200 -6.54 -13.29 4.83
C VAL A 200 -6.17 -12.80 3.43
N THR A 201 -6.55 -13.53 2.39
CA THR A 201 -6.24 -13.14 0.99
C THR A 201 -6.85 -11.78 0.67
N TYR A 202 -8.11 -11.56 1.04
CA TYR A 202 -8.75 -10.24 0.90
C TYR A 202 -8.02 -9.13 1.68
N ALA A 203 -7.58 -9.41 2.91
CA ALA A 203 -6.82 -8.44 3.69
C ALA A 203 -5.47 -8.10 3.03
N LEU A 204 -4.77 -9.11 2.52
CA LEU A 204 -3.52 -8.92 1.77
C LEU A 204 -3.74 -8.14 0.47
N ASP A 205 -4.81 -8.43 -0.28
CA ASP A 205 -5.18 -7.65 -1.46
C ASP A 205 -5.45 -6.18 -1.10
N CYS A 206 -6.08 -5.91 0.04
CA CYS A 206 -6.27 -4.55 0.53
C CYS A 206 -4.94 -3.88 0.90
N PHE A 207 -4.07 -4.57 1.63
CA PHE A 207 -2.74 -4.04 1.96
C PHE A 207 -1.88 -3.82 0.72
N SER A 208 -2.07 -4.58 -0.36
CA SER A 208 -1.32 -4.41 -1.61
C SER A 208 -1.57 -3.06 -2.28
N PHE A 209 -2.83 -2.61 -2.37
CA PHE A 209 -3.11 -1.29 -2.94
C PHE A 209 -2.75 -0.17 -1.97
N ILE A 210 -2.88 -0.40 -0.64
CA ILE A 210 -2.47 0.59 0.36
C ILE A 210 -0.96 0.84 0.28
N ALA A 211 -0.16 -0.21 0.05
CA ALA A 211 1.29 -0.11 -0.12
C ALA A 211 1.72 0.57 -1.44
N LEU A 212 0.86 0.59 -2.46
CA LEU A 212 1.14 1.26 -3.73
C LEU A 212 0.96 2.79 -3.65
N VAL A 213 0.25 3.30 -2.65
CA VAL A 213 -0.16 4.70 -2.57
C VAL A 213 0.47 5.34 -1.32
N PRO A 214 1.53 6.15 -1.48
CA PRO A 214 2.27 6.72 -0.35
C PRO A 214 1.43 7.51 0.64
N ALA A 215 0.35 8.14 0.19
CA ALA A 215 -0.56 8.91 1.04
C ALA A 215 -1.28 8.06 2.11
N TYR A 216 -1.36 6.73 1.93
CA TYR A 216 -1.98 5.82 2.90
C TYR A 216 -0.97 5.17 3.85
N HIS A 217 0.32 5.46 3.71
CA HIS A 217 1.35 4.81 4.52
C HIS A 217 1.24 5.23 5.99
N ASP A 218 1.17 6.52 6.28
CA ASP A 218 1.12 7.04 7.66
C ASP A 218 0.03 6.38 8.54
N PRO A 219 -1.25 6.30 8.13
CA PRO A 219 -2.27 5.63 8.94
C PRO A 219 -2.00 4.13 9.06
N LEU A 220 -1.50 3.47 8.01
CA LEU A 220 -1.18 2.05 8.06
C LEU A 220 -0.01 1.76 9.00
N MET A 221 1.13 2.44 8.86
CA MET A 221 2.33 2.23 9.67
C MET A 221 2.04 2.45 11.16
N SER A 222 1.24 3.47 11.48
CA SER A 222 0.81 3.75 12.85
C SER A 222 0.05 2.58 13.49
N LEU A 223 -0.68 1.79 12.70
CA LEU A 223 -1.44 0.63 13.17
C LEU A 223 -0.59 -0.63 13.16
N MET A 224 0.32 -0.78 12.19
CA MET A 224 1.14 -1.98 11.98
C MET A 224 1.95 -2.40 13.21
N GLU A 225 2.36 -1.45 14.05
CA GLU A 225 3.09 -1.68 15.30
C GLU A 225 2.18 -1.86 16.52
N GLN A 226 0.90 -1.50 16.42
CA GLN A 226 -0.02 -1.59 17.54
C GLN A 226 -0.39 -3.05 17.85
N PRO A 227 -0.57 -3.39 19.13
CA PRO A 227 -1.06 -4.70 19.51
C PRO A 227 -2.50 -4.86 18.99
N VAL A 228 -2.69 -5.84 18.12
CA VAL A 228 -3.98 -6.25 17.59
C VAL A 228 -4.77 -6.95 18.70
N PRO A 229 -5.91 -6.40 19.15
CA PRO A 229 -6.69 -6.98 20.24
C PRO A 229 -7.25 -8.35 19.82
N LYS A 230 -7.30 -9.29 20.76
CA LYS A 230 -7.95 -10.59 20.56
C LYS A 230 -9.43 -10.37 20.19
N PRO A 231 -10.01 -11.18 19.30
CA PRO A 231 -11.44 -11.13 19.05
C PRO A 231 -12.16 -11.41 20.37
N THR A 232 -12.97 -10.46 20.83
CA THR A 232 -13.88 -10.67 21.96
C THR A 232 -14.85 -11.76 21.53
N LEU A 233 -14.80 -12.91 22.20
CA LEU A 233 -15.80 -14.00 22.07
C LEU A 233 -17.17 -13.43 22.46
N SER A 234 -17.84 -12.84 21.49
CA SER A 234 -19.17 -12.25 21.62
C SER A 234 -19.97 -12.74 20.43
N ASN A 235 -20.83 -13.70 20.74
CA ASN A 235 -21.85 -14.35 19.91
C ASN A 235 -21.40 -15.37 18.86
N GLY A 236 -21.71 -16.63 19.16
CA GLY A 236 -21.85 -17.69 18.17
C GLY A 236 -20.56 -18.47 17.99
N ALA A 237 -20.51 -19.65 18.59
CA ALA A 237 -19.55 -20.69 18.26
C ALA A 237 -19.62 -21.03 16.75
N THR A 238 -18.87 -20.30 15.94
CA THR A 238 -18.26 -20.89 14.74
C THR A 238 -16.87 -21.27 15.15
N THR A 239 -16.68 -22.58 15.28
CA THR A 239 -15.40 -23.25 15.20
C THR A 239 -14.34 -22.39 14.51
N LEU A 240 -13.20 -22.19 15.17
CA LEU A 240 -11.94 -21.83 14.52
C LEU A 240 -11.59 -22.99 13.56
N THR A 241 -12.36 -23.13 12.49
CA THR A 241 -12.18 -24.10 11.42
C THR A 241 -11.12 -23.53 10.52
N ARG A 242 -9.91 -23.55 11.06
CA ARG A 242 -8.78 -23.80 10.24
C ARG A 242 -8.74 -25.30 9.96
N ALA A 243 -9.50 -25.72 8.97
CA ALA A 243 -9.31 -27.04 8.42
C ALA A 243 -7.92 -27.08 7.76
N SER A 244 -7.12 -28.05 8.19
CA SER A 244 -5.91 -28.58 7.55
C SER A 244 -4.56 -27.87 7.77
N THR A 245 -3.87 -28.37 8.81
CA THR A 245 -2.52 -28.95 8.77
C THR A 245 -1.24 -28.08 8.82
N TYR A 246 -1.24 -26.76 8.60
CA TYR A 246 0.06 -26.05 8.48
C TYR A 246 0.45 -25.01 9.53
N LEU A 247 -0.44 -24.52 10.41
CA LEU A 247 -0.10 -23.39 11.30
C LEU A 247 -0.70 -23.52 12.71
N THR A 248 -0.89 -24.77 13.17
CA THR A 248 -1.19 -25.16 14.57
C THR A 248 -0.07 -26.03 15.15
N ILE A 249 1.18 -25.57 15.05
CA ILE A 249 2.22 -25.98 16.00
C ILE A 249 2.84 -24.70 16.53
N SER A 250 2.11 -24.05 17.41
CA SER A 250 2.69 -23.11 18.37
C SER A 250 1.97 -23.40 19.67
N HIS A 251 2.66 -24.07 20.59
CA HIS A 251 2.20 -24.27 21.96
C HIS A 251 1.97 -22.89 22.60
N GLU A 252 0.73 -22.39 22.59
CA GLU A 252 0.34 -21.28 23.48
C GLU A 252 0.13 -21.87 24.87
N LEU A 253 1.18 -21.88 25.70
CA LEU A 253 1.02 -21.99 27.15
C LEU A 253 0.28 -20.74 27.62
N SER A 254 -0.91 -20.97 28.15
CA SER A 254 -1.78 -19.98 28.77
C SER A 254 -1.04 -19.31 29.94
N SER A 255 -0.58 -18.06 29.76
CA SER A 255 -0.21 -17.19 30.87
C SER A 255 -1.30 -16.13 31.07
N THR A 256 -2.05 -16.32 32.14
CA THR A 256 -3.02 -15.37 32.68
C THR A 256 -2.28 -14.23 33.37
N SER A 257 -2.19 -13.07 32.74
CA SER A 257 -2.29 -11.74 33.38
C SER A 257 -2.11 -10.63 32.33
N PRO A 258 -2.91 -9.55 32.36
CA PRO A 258 -2.69 -8.39 31.51
C PRO A 258 -1.69 -7.43 32.18
N PRO A 259 -0.62 -6.98 31.52
CA PRO A 259 0.06 -5.77 31.96
C PRO A 259 -0.73 -4.56 31.46
N SER A 260 -1.47 -3.92 32.35
CA SER A 260 -2.03 -2.58 32.14
C SER A 260 -0.93 -1.53 32.30
N SER A 261 -0.41 -1.00 31.19
CA SER A 261 0.04 0.40 31.16
C SER A 261 -0.18 1.01 29.75
N PRO A 262 -0.72 2.22 29.65
CA PRO A 262 -0.97 2.87 28.37
C PRO A 262 0.32 3.52 27.87
N ARG A 263 0.92 2.99 26.80
CA ARG A 263 1.88 3.77 26.00
C ARG A 263 1.09 4.84 25.25
N ARG A 264 1.12 6.05 25.78
CA ARG A 264 0.54 7.26 25.17
C ARG A 264 1.25 7.56 23.84
N SER A 265 0.42 7.96 22.90
CA SER A 265 0.72 8.53 21.58
C SER A 265 1.82 9.58 21.60
N SER A 266 2.63 9.58 20.54
CA SER A 266 3.67 10.55 20.21
C SER A 266 3.10 11.88 19.68
N TRP A 267 2.13 12.47 20.38
CA TRP A 267 1.65 13.83 20.08
C TRP A 267 2.31 14.94 20.93
N PHE A 268 3.14 14.65 21.94
CA PHE A 268 3.89 15.69 22.65
C PHE A 268 5.27 15.27 23.19
N ARG A 269 6.24 16.17 23.01
CA ARG A 269 7.67 16.07 23.33
C ARG A 269 7.95 16.41 24.82
N ARG A 270 8.57 15.50 25.58
CA ARG A 270 9.74 15.69 26.50
C ARG A 270 9.78 14.77 27.74
N LYS A 271 10.97 14.15 27.89
CA LYS A 271 11.87 13.95 29.05
C LYS A 271 11.45 13.18 30.32
N SER A 272 12.06 11.99 30.42
CA SER A 272 12.87 11.41 31.52
C SER A 272 12.33 11.37 32.96
N GLY A 273 12.17 10.15 33.48
CA GLY A 273 12.04 9.88 34.92
C GLY A 273 11.77 8.41 35.30
N ALA A 274 11.40 7.55 34.34
CA ALA A 274 10.97 6.16 34.62
C ALA A 274 11.86 5.08 33.97
N LEU A 275 13.17 5.36 33.82
CA LEU A 275 14.09 4.50 33.05
C LEU A 275 14.73 3.35 33.85
N ILE A 276 14.66 3.35 35.18
CA ILE A 276 15.42 2.39 36.00
C ILE A 276 14.55 1.19 36.43
N GLU A 277 13.29 1.41 36.83
CA GLU A 277 12.38 0.31 37.17
C GLU A 277 11.86 -0.46 35.95
N ALA A 278 11.50 0.25 34.87
CA ALA A 278 11.12 -0.39 33.60
C ALA A 278 12.29 -1.11 32.92
N GLY A 279 13.53 -0.73 33.23
CA GLY A 279 14.74 -1.40 32.76
C GLY A 279 14.94 -2.76 33.42
N LEU A 280 14.62 -2.87 34.72
CA LEU A 280 14.81 -4.11 35.48
C LEU A 280 13.75 -5.16 35.16
N GLU A 281 12.49 -4.76 34.92
CA GLU A 281 11.44 -5.68 34.45
C GLU A 281 11.75 -6.20 33.03
N ARG A 282 12.23 -5.34 32.12
CA ARG A 282 12.67 -5.77 30.78
C ARG A 282 13.89 -6.70 30.81
N PHE A 283 14.79 -6.53 31.77
CA PHE A 283 15.90 -7.45 31.99
C PHE A 283 15.44 -8.81 32.51
N LYS A 284 14.36 -8.85 33.29
CA LYS A 284 13.75 -10.09 33.77
C LYS A 284 13.02 -10.83 32.65
N ASP A 285 12.36 -10.09 31.76
CA ASP A 285 11.75 -10.63 30.54
C ASP A 285 12.79 -11.10 29.51
N LEU A 286 14.00 -10.51 29.50
CA LEU A 286 15.13 -10.99 28.70
C LEU A 286 15.73 -12.32 29.21
N LEU A 287 15.58 -12.62 30.50
CA LEU A 287 16.05 -13.86 31.11
C LEU A 287 15.03 -15.01 30.99
N VAL A 288 13.79 -14.71 30.60
CA VAL A 288 12.77 -15.70 30.23
C VAL A 288 12.74 -15.79 28.71
N VAL A 289 13.64 -16.62 28.16
CA VAL A 289 13.62 -17.01 26.75
C VAL A 289 12.19 -17.44 26.36
N LYS A 290 11.68 -16.85 25.27
CA LYS A 290 10.33 -16.93 24.69
C LYS A 290 9.39 -15.79 25.09
N SER A 291 9.72 -14.57 24.64
CA SER A 291 8.67 -13.58 24.40
C SER A 291 7.77 -14.10 23.26
N PRO A 292 6.48 -14.43 23.50
CA PRO A 292 5.56 -14.67 22.39
C PRO A 292 5.58 -13.43 21.51
N SER A 293 5.72 -13.61 20.19
CA SER A 293 5.70 -12.48 19.26
C SER A 293 4.46 -11.62 19.54
N LEU A 294 4.70 -10.33 19.83
CA LEU A 294 3.62 -9.38 20.06
C LEU A 294 2.66 -9.45 18.88
N ARG A 295 1.36 -9.60 19.14
CA ARG A 295 0.36 -9.73 18.07
C ARG A 295 0.18 -8.38 17.38
N THR A 296 1.05 -8.06 16.43
CA THR A 296 1.02 -6.82 15.64
C THR A 296 0.72 -7.14 14.17
N GLY A 297 0.44 -6.14 13.34
CA GLY A 297 0.28 -6.35 11.90
C GLY A 297 1.55 -6.90 11.28
N ILE A 298 2.69 -6.35 11.69
CA ILE A 298 4.03 -6.76 11.22
C ILE A 298 4.27 -8.24 11.48
N ASN A 299 4.03 -8.69 12.71
CA ASN A 299 4.23 -10.09 13.07
C ASN A 299 3.18 -11.00 12.41
N GLY A 300 1.99 -10.49 12.11
CA GLY A 300 0.98 -11.19 11.31
C GLY A 300 1.45 -11.43 9.87
N LEU A 301 1.95 -10.37 9.21
CA LEU A 301 2.54 -10.49 7.88
C LEU A 301 3.76 -11.41 7.87
N ALA A 302 4.69 -11.26 8.82
CA ALA A 302 5.89 -12.11 8.90
C ALA A 302 5.52 -13.58 9.12
N LYS A 303 4.51 -13.86 9.95
CA LYS A 303 3.99 -15.22 10.12
C LYS A 303 3.42 -15.78 8.82
N LEU A 304 2.64 -14.99 8.07
CA LEU A 304 2.12 -15.41 6.77
C LEU A 304 3.22 -15.60 5.73
N ALA A 305 4.29 -14.80 5.75
CA ALA A 305 5.45 -14.99 4.89
C ALA A 305 6.17 -16.34 5.15
N CYS A 306 6.18 -16.79 6.41
CA CYS A 306 6.89 -18.03 6.80
C CYS A 306 6.01 -19.28 6.84
N GLN A 307 4.69 -19.14 7.00
CA GLN A 307 3.77 -20.25 7.29
C GLN A 307 2.46 -20.20 6.48
N GLY A 308 2.26 -19.15 5.68
CA GLY A 308 1.08 -18.97 4.84
C GLY A 308 1.09 -19.85 3.59
N THR A 309 -0.01 -19.81 2.83
CA THR A 309 -0.10 -20.45 1.51
C THR A 309 0.85 -19.79 0.50
N LEU A 310 1.08 -20.44 -0.65
CA LEU A 310 1.95 -19.86 -1.69
C LEU A 310 1.48 -18.45 -2.10
N THR A 311 0.18 -18.28 -2.33
CA THR A 311 -0.42 -17.01 -2.73
C THR A 311 -0.30 -15.94 -1.64
N GLU A 312 -0.53 -16.33 -0.38
CA GLU A 312 -0.38 -15.41 0.76
C GLU A 312 1.09 -14.94 0.90
N ARG A 313 2.06 -15.85 0.75
CA ARG A 313 3.48 -15.50 0.81
C ARG A 313 3.92 -14.58 -0.32
N GLU A 314 3.45 -14.82 -1.54
CA GLU A 314 3.74 -13.98 -2.70
C GLU A 314 3.16 -12.57 -2.50
N LEU A 315 1.92 -12.45 -2.01
CA LEU A 315 1.29 -11.17 -1.70
C LEU A 315 2.04 -10.42 -0.59
N VAL A 316 2.37 -11.08 0.53
CA VAL A 316 3.12 -10.45 1.63
C VAL A 316 4.48 -9.94 1.13
N THR A 317 5.19 -10.74 0.36
CA THR A 317 6.50 -10.36 -0.18
C THR A 317 6.36 -9.16 -1.13
N ALA A 318 5.33 -9.15 -1.98
CA ALA A 318 5.05 -8.02 -2.87
C ALA A 318 4.72 -6.73 -2.10
N ILE A 319 3.87 -6.81 -1.07
CA ILE A 319 3.51 -5.68 -0.19
C ILE A 319 4.76 -5.07 0.43
N VAL A 320 5.60 -5.91 1.07
CA VAL A 320 6.79 -5.43 1.77
C VAL A 320 7.84 -4.89 0.80
N MET A 321 7.99 -5.50 -0.39
CA MET A 321 8.85 -4.97 -1.45
C MET A 321 8.39 -3.61 -1.95
N GLU A 322 7.09 -3.39 -2.07
CA GLU A 322 6.54 -2.10 -2.50
C GLU A 322 6.78 -1.03 -1.43
N LEU A 323 6.47 -1.34 -0.16
CA LEU A 323 6.77 -0.45 0.97
C LEU A 323 8.28 -0.12 1.04
N GLY A 324 9.15 -1.11 0.81
CA GLY A 324 10.60 -0.96 0.82
C GLY A 324 11.15 -0.04 -0.29
N LYS A 325 10.36 0.34 -1.30
CA LYS A 325 10.77 1.37 -2.28
C LYS A 325 10.68 2.78 -1.72
N ASN A 326 9.87 3.00 -0.68
CA ASN A 326 9.70 4.31 -0.05
C ASN A 326 10.78 4.53 1.03
N THR A 327 11.99 4.89 0.59
CA THR A 327 13.15 5.14 1.45
C THR A 327 13.08 6.44 2.24
N ASP A 328 12.18 7.36 1.85
CA ASP A 328 12.12 8.72 2.41
C ASP A 328 11.20 8.81 3.64
N ASN A 329 10.37 7.80 3.90
CA ASN A 329 9.46 7.76 5.04
C ASN A 329 10.02 6.88 6.17
N ASP A 330 10.46 7.52 7.25
CA ASP A 330 11.06 6.86 8.43
C ASP A 330 10.13 5.81 9.07
N ASP A 331 8.82 6.06 9.11
CA ASP A 331 7.85 5.12 9.68
C ASP A 331 7.74 3.85 8.82
N VAL A 332 7.77 4.02 7.49
CA VAL A 332 7.80 2.88 6.55
C VAL A 332 9.09 2.07 6.73
N GLN A 333 10.24 2.74 6.83
CA GLN A 333 11.52 2.07 7.08
C GLN A 333 11.52 1.32 8.42
N CYS A 334 10.91 1.88 9.46
CA CYS A 334 10.77 1.22 10.76
C CYS A 334 9.92 -0.06 10.68
N VAL A 335 8.80 -0.02 9.94
CA VAL A 335 7.93 -1.17 9.71
C VAL A 335 8.63 -2.25 8.86
N CYS A 336 9.33 -1.86 7.79
CA CYS A 336 10.15 -2.77 6.98
C CYS A 336 11.25 -3.44 7.79
N GLY A 337 12.00 -2.68 8.59
CA GLY A 337 13.04 -3.21 9.49
C GLY A 337 12.48 -4.18 10.54
N SER A 338 11.33 -3.83 11.13
CA SER A 338 10.63 -4.70 12.09
C SER A 338 10.12 -6.00 11.44
N PHE A 339 9.62 -5.92 10.20
CA PHE A 339 9.24 -7.10 9.42
C PHE A 339 10.45 -8.00 9.15
N CYS A 340 11.56 -7.42 8.64
CA CYS A 340 12.80 -8.15 8.39
C CYS A 340 13.27 -8.88 9.65
N LYS A 341 13.29 -8.18 10.79
CA LYS A 341 13.64 -8.77 12.08
C LYS A 341 12.74 -9.94 12.47
N ALA A 342 11.43 -9.83 12.27
CA ALA A 342 10.50 -10.91 12.57
C ALA A 342 10.74 -12.14 11.68
N VAL A 343 11.04 -11.95 10.39
CA VAL A 343 11.39 -13.04 9.47
C VAL A 343 12.73 -13.69 9.85
N VAL A 344 13.78 -12.90 10.12
CA VAL A 344 15.09 -13.42 10.56
C VAL A 344 14.97 -14.20 11.87
N THR A 345 14.16 -13.74 12.82
CA THR A 345 13.90 -14.47 14.07
C THR A 345 13.32 -15.86 13.82
N THR A 346 12.55 -16.05 12.73
CA THR A 346 12.02 -17.37 12.36
C THR A 346 13.13 -18.34 11.95
N LEU A 347 14.23 -17.84 11.36
CA LEU A 347 15.39 -18.65 10.96
C LEU A 347 16.17 -19.17 12.18
N GLY A 348 16.37 -18.30 13.19
CA GLY A 348 17.07 -18.63 14.43
C GLY A 348 16.23 -19.42 15.44
N ASN A 349 14.93 -19.59 15.18
CA ASN A 349 14.07 -20.36 16.07
C ASN A 349 14.33 -21.87 15.94
N GLY A 350 14.90 -22.46 16.99
CA GLY A 350 15.18 -23.90 17.05
C GLY A 350 13.92 -24.78 16.99
N ASP A 351 12.77 -24.28 17.44
CA ASP A 351 11.51 -25.01 17.48
C ASP A 351 10.74 -24.98 16.15
N GLU A 352 11.16 -24.13 15.21
CA GLU A 352 10.46 -23.92 13.95
C GLU A 352 10.74 -25.04 12.95
N SER A 353 9.71 -25.49 12.23
CA SER A 353 9.85 -26.57 11.25
C SER A 353 10.78 -26.19 10.08
N ASP A 354 11.50 -27.18 9.55
CA ASP A 354 12.39 -26.97 8.40
C ASP A 354 11.66 -26.39 7.19
N ILE A 355 10.39 -26.75 6.99
CA ILE A 355 9.56 -26.22 5.90
C ILE A 355 9.37 -24.71 6.07
N HIS A 356 9.06 -24.24 7.28
CA HIS A 356 8.88 -22.81 7.54
C HIS A 356 10.20 -22.04 7.46
N LYS A 357 11.32 -22.65 7.84
CA LYS A 357 12.67 -22.08 7.62
C LYS A 357 12.96 -21.91 6.14
N ILE A 358 12.67 -22.92 5.31
CA ILE A 358 12.81 -22.82 3.84
C ILE A 358 11.92 -21.72 3.27
N GLN A 359 10.68 -21.60 3.76
CA GLN A 359 9.74 -20.55 3.32
C GLN A 359 10.22 -19.15 3.72
N ALA A 360 10.76 -18.99 4.93
CA ALA A 360 11.39 -17.76 5.39
C ALA A 360 12.61 -17.40 4.52
N ILE A 361 13.51 -18.37 4.23
CA ILE A 361 14.66 -18.16 3.33
C ILE A 361 14.17 -17.74 1.94
N SER A 362 13.11 -18.35 1.42
CA SER A 362 12.52 -17.97 0.13
C SER A 362 12.02 -16.53 0.14
N CYS A 363 11.30 -16.10 1.19
CA CYS A 363 10.89 -14.69 1.34
C CYS A 363 12.11 -13.76 1.35
N VAL A 364 13.14 -14.09 2.16
CA VAL A 364 14.38 -13.33 2.23
C VAL A 364 15.08 -13.23 0.86
N ASP A 365 15.15 -14.32 0.09
CA ASP A 365 15.79 -14.34 -1.24
C ASP A 365 15.17 -13.33 -2.23
N HIS A 366 13.87 -13.06 -2.10
CA HIS A 366 13.20 -12.00 -2.86
C HIS A 366 13.52 -10.61 -2.31
N LEU A 367 13.45 -10.45 -0.98
CA LEU A 367 13.66 -9.16 -0.33
C LEU A 367 15.08 -8.63 -0.51
N VAL A 368 16.10 -9.50 -0.46
CA VAL A 368 17.51 -9.11 -0.63
C VAL A 368 17.82 -8.55 -2.01
N GLN A 369 16.92 -8.65 -3.00
CA GLN A 369 17.14 -8.01 -4.30
C GLN A 369 17.00 -6.49 -4.22
N ASN A 370 16.18 -5.97 -3.30
CA ASN A 370 16.08 -4.53 -3.04
C ASN A 370 17.17 -4.11 -2.03
N GLU A 371 17.88 -3.01 -2.31
CA GLU A 371 18.98 -2.53 -1.47
C GLU A 371 18.56 -2.08 -0.07
N GLY A 372 17.47 -1.33 0.05
CA GLY A 372 16.94 -0.91 1.36
C GLY A 372 16.50 -2.11 2.19
N MET A 373 15.78 -3.06 1.58
CA MET A 373 15.36 -4.28 2.27
C MET A 373 16.56 -5.16 2.67
N ARG A 374 17.57 -5.27 1.81
CA ARG A 374 18.81 -5.99 2.11
C ARG A 374 19.54 -5.36 3.29
N HIS A 375 19.61 -4.04 3.38
CA HIS A 375 20.18 -3.34 4.53
C HIS A 375 19.45 -3.69 5.83
N HIS A 376 18.11 -3.58 5.85
CA HIS A 376 17.28 -3.97 7.00
C HIS A 376 17.49 -5.43 7.44
N LEU A 377 17.64 -6.34 6.47
CA LEU A 377 17.91 -7.75 6.75
C LEU A 377 19.29 -7.98 7.38
N LEU A 378 20.32 -7.27 6.91
CA LEU A 378 21.66 -7.34 7.49
C LEU A 378 21.67 -6.78 8.92
N GLU A 379 21.01 -5.63 9.15
CA GLU A 379 20.85 -5.05 10.50
C GLU A 379 20.05 -5.96 11.44
N ALA A 380 19.08 -6.70 10.91
CA ALA A 380 18.32 -7.71 11.63
C ALA A 380 19.14 -8.96 12.00
N GLY A 381 20.39 -9.09 11.53
CA GLY A 381 21.26 -10.22 11.84
C GLY A 381 21.07 -11.41 10.89
N LEU A 382 20.67 -11.19 9.64
CA LEU A 382 20.48 -12.27 8.66
C LEU A 382 21.74 -13.13 8.47
N SER A 383 22.92 -12.53 8.34
CA SER A 383 24.15 -13.26 8.00
C SER A 383 24.59 -14.26 9.09
N PRO A 384 24.61 -13.91 10.39
CA PRO A 384 24.82 -14.88 11.46
C PRO A 384 23.83 -16.05 11.42
N GLU A 385 22.54 -15.79 11.24
CA GLU A 385 21.50 -16.84 11.25
C GLU A 385 21.63 -17.77 10.04
N LEU A 386 21.89 -17.23 8.85
CA LEU A 386 22.17 -18.05 7.68
C LEU A 386 23.42 -18.91 7.88
N TYR A 387 24.50 -18.32 8.43
CA TYR A 387 25.71 -19.07 8.73
C TYR A 387 25.44 -20.22 9.70
N LEU A 388 24.70 -19.98 10.78
CA LEU A 388 24.30 -21.03 11.72
C LEU A 388 23.48 -22.13 11.03
N LEU A 389 22.53 -21.76 10.17
CA LEU A 389 21.76 -22.73 9.38
C LEU A 389 22.64 -23.54 8.41
N THR A 390 23.68 -22.95 7.81
CA THR A 390 24.60 -23.71 6.95
C THR A 390 25.41 -24.76 7.72
N GLN A 391 25.71 -24.50 9.00
CA GLN A 391 26.55 -25.37 9.82
C GLN A 391 25.74 -26.41 10.60
N LEU A 392 24.57 -26.03 11.11
CA LEU A 392 23.79 -26.80 12.08
C LEU A 392 22.39 -27.17 11.57
N GLY A 393 21.96 -26.63 10.43
CA GLY A 393 20.65 -26.89 9.86
C GLY A 393 20.54 -28.26 9.20
N ALA A 394 19.31 -28.76 9.10
CA ALA A 394 19.00 -29.95 8.31
C ALA A 394 19.27 -29.71 6.81
N ASP A 395 19.44 -30.79 6.04
CA ASP A 395 19.86 -30.75 4.64
C ASP A 395 19.02 -29.78 3.78
N GLY A 396 17.70 -29.74 3.99
CA GLY A 396 16.79 -28.83 3.28
C GLY A 396 17.12 -27.35 3.51
N PRO A 397 16.86 -26.80 4.72
CA PRO A 397 17.19 -25.41 5.05
C PRO A 397 18.65 -25.05 4.78
N ARG A 398 19.59 -25.98 5.02
CA ARG A 398 21.01 -25.79 4.79
C ARG A 398 21.33 -25.44 3.33
N ILE A 399 20.84 -26.20 2.36
CA ILE A 399 21.11 -25.94 0.93
C ILE A 399 20.57 -24.57 0.51
N HIS A 400 19.39 -24.19 1.01
CA HIS A 400 18.79 -22.88 0.74
C HIS A 400 19.59 -21.75 1.38
N ALA A 401 20.05 -21.92 2.62
CA ALA A 401 20.88 -20.95 3.32
C ALA A 401 22.25 -20.75 2.66
N GLU A 402 22.91 -21.84 2.25
CA GLU A 402 24.21 -21.79 1.53
C GLU A 402 24.08 -21.00 0.21
N ARG A 403 23.02 -21.26 -0.56
CA ARG A 403 22.76 -20.54 -1.81
C ARG A 403 22.51 -19.05 -1.59
N LEU A 404 21.68 -18.70 -0.60
CA LEU A 404 21.38 -17.32 -0.29
C LEU A 404 22.63 -16.57 0.23
N LEU A 405 23.43 -17.22 1.08
CA LEU A 405 24.67 -16.64 1.61
C LEU A 405 25.69 -16.39 0.50
N ALA A 406 25.85 -17.32 -0.45
CA ALA A 406 26.68 -17.10 -1.64
C ALA A 406 26.18 -15.90 -2.48
N SER A 407 24.87 -15.83 -2.75
CA SER A 407 24.23 -14.72 -3.49
C SER A 407 24.45 -13.36 -2.80
N LEU A 408 24.40 -13.31 -1.47
CA LEU A 408 24.64 -12.08 -0.70
C LEU A 408 26.09 -11.62 -0.77
N LEU A 409 27.08 -12.53 -0.74
CA LEU A 409 28.49 -12.18 -0.81
C LEU A 409 28.89 -11.55 -2.16
N ASP A 410 28.16 -11.86 -3.22
CA ASP A 410 28.34 -11.27 -4.55
C ASP A 410 27.85 -9.80 -4.64
N LYS A 411 27.10 -9.32 -3.64
CA LYS A 411 26.55 -7.96 -3.63
C LYS A 411 27.56 -6.95 -3.04
N PRO A 412 27.87 -5.84 -3.73
CA PRO A 412 28.94 -4.92 -3.33
C PRO A 412 28.64 -4.15 -2.04
N ASP A 413 27.37 -3.84 -1.77
CA ASP A 413 26.92 -3.14 -0.57
C ASP A 413 26.97 -4.03 0.67
N VAL A 414 26.76 -5.34 0.52
CA VAL A 414 26.98 -6.32 1.60
C VAL A 414 28.45 -6.34 2.01
N GLN A 415 29.36 -6.34 1.03
CA GLN A 415 30.80 -6.26 1.31
C GLN A 415 31.17 -4.95 2.01
N ALA A 416 30.53 -3.83 1.63
CA ALA A 416 30.74 -2.54 2.29
C ALA A 416 30.20 -2.54 3.73
N PHE A 417 29.05 -3.19 3.99
CA PHE A 417 28.46 -3.30 5.32
C PHE A 417 29.39 -3.99 6.33
N PHE A 418 30.17 -4.98 5.90
CA PHE A 418 31.13 -5.68 6.74
C PHE A 418 32.50 -5.01 6.85
N LYS A 419 32.75 -3.89 6.15
CA LYS A 419 34.01 -3.15 6.32
C LYS A 419 33.97 -2.38 7.65
N PRO A 420 35.06 -2.40 8.45
CA PRO A 420 35.15 -1.57 9.63
C PRO A 420 35.06 -0.09 9.24
N PRO A 421 34.39 0.76 10.06
CA PRO A 421 34.37 2.20 9.81
C PRO A 421 35.81 2.75 9.89
N GLU A 422 36.19 3.57 8.90
CA GLU A 422 37.51 4.22 8.82
C GLU A 422 37.74 5.25 9.93
#